data_AF-A0A3B8U634-F1
#
_entry.id   AF-A0A3B8U634-F1
#
_cell.length_a   1.000
_cell.length_b   1.000
_cell.length_c   1.000
_cell.angle_alpha   90.00
_cell.angle_beta   90.00
_cell.angle_gamma   90.00
#
_symmetry.space_group_name_H-M   'P 1'
#
loop_
_entity.id
_entity.type
_entity.pdbx_description
1 polymer ?
#
loop_
_entity_poly.entity_id
_entity_poly.type
_entity_poly.pdbx_seq_one_letter_code
_entity_poly.pdbx_strand_id
1 'polypeptide(L)'
;MKHKGWMICSGLLWMAIGLWLLAKGIFLIAQGCFIADPQLSFSFQAFGDVRKGATSLISLALLIGFIKGRFVLSKTVRRVCLRIASLPLPIRAKEVYSTSYIILILGMMALGMALKFLSIPLDLKGALDIAVGSALLNGSILYFRAAFSLPIA
;
A
#
# COMPACT_ATOMS: atom_id res chain seq x y z
N MET A 1 24.22 4.69 -9.42
CA MET A 1 23.42 3.48 -9.71
C MET A 1 22.82 3.61 -11.11
N LYS A 2 22.82 2.55 -11.92
CA LYS A 2 22.13 2.52 -13.22
C LYS A 2 20.61 2.63 -13.03
N HIS A 3 19.87 3.00 -14.07
CA HIS A 3 18.40 3.14 -14.06
C HIS A 3 17.67 1.94 -13.45
N LYS A 4 18.10 0.72 -13.81
CA LYS A 4 17.55 -0.53 -13.30
C LYS A 4 17.61 -0.64 -11.77
N GLY A 5 18.72 -0.23 -11.16
CA GLY A 5 18.90 -0.28 -9.70
C GLY A 5 17.88 0.57 -8.96
N TRP A 6 17.62 1.79 -9.45
CA TRP A 6 16.65 2.70 -8.84
C TRP A 6 15.21 2.17 -8.90
N MET A 7 14.84 1.50 -10.00
CA MET A 7 13.53 0.86 -10.13
C MET A 7 13.38 -0.33 -9.17
N ILE A 8 14.41 -1.18 -9.06
CA ILE A 8 14.41 -2.32 -8.14
C ILE A 8 14.32 -1.84 -6.69
N CYS A 9 15.13 -0.86 -6.28
CA CYS A 9 15.07 -0.30 -4.93
C CYS A 9 13.69 0.29 -4.61
N SER A 10 13.05 0.98 -5.56
CA SER A 10 11.70 1.53 -5.38
C SER A 10 10.65 0.40 -5.24
N GLY A 11 10.77 -0.65 -6.06
CA GLY A 11 9.94 -1.84 -5.96
C GLY A 11 10.08 -2.53 -4.61
N LEU A 12 11.31 -2.75 -4.14
CA LEU A 12 11.59 -3.36 -2.83
C LEU A 12 11.02 -2.53 -1.67
N LEU A 13 11.17 -1.20 -1.71
CA LEU A 13 10.61 -0.32 -0.70
C LEU A 13 9.09 -0.44 -0.63
N TRP A 14 8.41 -0.38 -1.78
CA TRP A 14 6.95 -0.53 -1.85
C TRP A 14 6.51 -1.92 -1.39
N MET A 15 7.25 -2.96 -1.76
CA MET A 15 6.97 -4.32 -1.34
C MET A 15 7.10 -4.48 0.18
N ALA A 16 8.18 -3.98 0.77
CA ALA A 16 8.42 -4.06 2.21
C ALA A 16 7.34 -3.32 3.02
N ILE A 17 7.00 -2.09 2.62
CA ILE A 17 5.93 -1.32 3.27
C ILE A 17 4.57 -2.02 3.06
N GLY A 18 4.31 -2.53 1.86
CA GLY A 18 3.08 -3.25 1.55
C GLY A 18 2.89 -4.50 2.40
N LEU A 19 3.96 -5.29 2.57
CA LEU A 19 3.95 -6.50 3.38
C LEU A 19 3.75 -6.19 4.87
N TRP A 20 4.43 -5.15 5.37
CA TRP A 20 4.27 -4.71 6.76
C TRP A 20 2.85 -4.23 7.04
N LEU A 21 2.27 -3.39 6.18
CA LEU A 21 0.88 -2.93 6.33
C LEU A 21 -0.12 -4.09 6.28
N LEU A 22 0.10 -5.07 5.41
CA LEU A 22 -0.77 -6.24 5.31
C LEU A 22 -0.72 -7.08 6.60
N ALA A 23 0.47 -7.35 7.14
CA ALA A 23 0.64 -8.05 8.40
C ALA A 23 0.02 -7.29 9.58
N LYS A 24 0.28 -5.97 9.66
CA LYS A 24 -0.30 -5.09 10.68
C LYS A 24 -1.82 -5.06 10.61
N GLY A 25 -2.39 -5.00 9.41
CA GLY A 25 -3.82 -4.93 9.20
C GLY A 25 -4.53 -6.23 9.62
N ILE A 26 -3.96 -7.39 9.31
CA ILE A 26 -4.45 -8.68 9.80
C ILE A 26 -4.40 -8.73 11.34
N PHE A 27 -3.29 -8.29 11.93
CA PHE A 27 -3.15 -8.24 13.39
C PHE A 27 -4.20 -7.33 14.05
N LEU A 28 -4.49 -6.16 13.46
CA LEU A 28 -5.49 -5.23 13.97
C LEU A 28 -6.92 -5.78 13.87
N ILE A 29 -7.26 -6.47 12.78
CA ILE A 29 -8.56 -7.16 12.67
C ILE A 29 -8.64 -8.28 13.70
N ALA A 30 -7.58 -9.07 13.87
CA ALA A 30 -7.56 -10.12 14.88
C ALA A 30 -7.74 -9.56 16.30
N GLN A 31 -7.08 -8.44 16.60
CA GLN A 31 -7.20 -7.75 17.88
C GLN A 31 -8.62 -7.18 18.08
N GLY A 32 -9.19 -6.49 17.09
CA GLY A 32 -10.51 -5.90 17.18
C GLY A 32 -11.66 -6.91 17.24
N CYS A 33 -11.51 -8.05 16.56
CA CYS A 33 -12.55 -9.07 16.47
C CYS A 33 -12.47 -10.14 17.56
N PHE A 34 -11.27 -10.55 17.99
CA PHE A 34 -11.11 -11.71 18.88
C PHE A 34 -10.52 -11.41 20.25
N ILE A 35 -9.84 -10.27 20.43
CA ILE A 35 -9.14 -9.94 21.69
C ILE A 35 -9.86 -8.82 22.45
N ALA A 36 -10.23 -7.75 21.75
CA ALA A 36 -11.12 -6.71 22.27
C ALA A 36 -12.58 -7.21 22.32
N ASP A 37 -13.47 -6.44 22.94
CA ASP A 37 -14.90 -6.75 23.04
C ASP A 37 -15.50 -7.03 21.65
N PRO A 38 -15.76 -8.30 21.30
CA PRO A 38 -16.15 -8.68 19.94
C PRO A 38 -17.48 -8.06 19.52
N GLN A 39 -18.35 -7.78 20.51
CA GLN A 39 -19.67 -7.17 20.31
C GLN A 39 -19.61 -5.71 19.84
N LEU A 40 -18.50 -5.02 20.12
CA LEU A 40 -18.26 -3.63 19.69
C LEU A 40 -17.54 -3.53 18.35
N SER A 41 -17.11 -4.67 17.77
CA SER A 41 -16.48 -4.69 16.45
C SER A 41 -17.49 -4.36 15.35
N PHE A 42 -17.05 -3.58 14.36
CA PHE A 42 -17.88 -3.28 13.18
C PHE A 42 -18.25 -4.57 12.44
N SER A 43 -17.34 -5.53 12.41
CA SER A 43 -17.52 -6.85 11.81
C SER A 43 -18.70 -7.62 12.43
N PHE A 44 -18.84 -7.59 13.76
CA PHE A 44 -19.98 -8.20 14.45
C PHE A 44 -21.28 -7.42 14.22
N GLN A 45 -21.25 -6.09 14.28
CA GLN A 45 -22.43 -5.25 14.05
C GLN A 45 -22.97 -5.38 12.62
N ALA A 46 -22.09 -5.50 11.63
CA ALA A 46 -22.47 -5.58 10.22
C ALA A 46 -22.93 -6.98 9.79
N PHE A 47 -22.36 -8.05 10.36
CA PHE A 47 -22.56 -9.43 9.87
C PHE A 47 -23.14 -10.39 10.91
N GLY A 48 -23.32 -9.98 12.17
CA GLY A 48 -23.83 -10.80 13.29
C GLY A 48 -22.86 -11.89 13.77
N ASP A 49 -21.89 -12.28 12.95
CA ASP A 49 -20.87 -13.28 13.26
C ASP A 49 -19.47 -12.70 13.02
N VAL A 50 -18.66 -12.69 14.07
CA VAL A 50 -17.30 -12.15 14.09
C VAL A 50 -16.40 -12.81 13.05
N ARG A 51 -16.48 -14.14 12.88
CA ARG A 51 -15.59 -14.87 11.97
C ARG A 51 -15.93 -14.55 10.53
N LYS A 52 -17.23 -14.61 10.19
CA LYS A 52 -17.71 -14.28 8.85
C LYS A 52 -17.43 -12.82 8.53
N GLY A 53 -17.69 -11.90 9.46
CA GLY A 53 -17.42 -10.47 9.30
C GLY A 53 -15.93 -10.16 9.10
N ALA A 54 -15.04 -10.78 9.88
CA ALA A 54 -13.60 -10.59 9.70
C ALA A 54 -13.13 -11.09 8.32
N THR A 55 -13.58 -12.28 7.90
CA THR A 55 -13.21 -12.81 6.59
C THR A 55 -13.75 -11.96 5.43
N SER A 56 -15.01 -11.52 5.49
CA SER A 56 -15.61 -10.68 4.45
C SER A 56 -14.92 -9.32 4.35
N LEU A 57 -14.57 -8.72 5.49
CA LEU A 57 -13.90 -7.44 5.57
C LEU A 57 -12.45 -7.53 5.04
N ILE A 58 -11.72 -8.60 5.34
CA ILE A 58 -10.41 -8.88 4.73
C ILE A 58 -10.55 -9.06 3.22
N SER A 59 -11.51 -9.86 2.75
CA SER A 59 -11.74 -10.08 1.32
C SER A 59 -12.08 -8.78 0.58
N LEU A 60 -12.96 -7.95 1.15
CA LEU A 60 -13.32 -6.64 0.60
C LEU A 60 -12.12 -5.68 0.59
N ALA A 61 -11.34 -5.63 1.68
CA ALA A 61 -10.13 -4.82 1.75
C ALA A 61 -9.11 -5.22 0.68
N LEU A 62 -8.87 -6.52 0.50
CA LEU A 62 -7.99 -7.05 -0.55
C LEU A 62 -8.50 -6.68 -1.94
N LEU A 63 -9.81 -6.80 -2.20
CA LEU A 63 -10.44 -6.45 -3.48
C LEU A 63 -10.28 -4.95 -3.78
N ILE A 64 -10.61 -4.10 -2.81
CA ILE A 64 -10.46 -2.64 -2.92
C ILE A 64 -9.00 -2.28 -3.17
N GLY A 65 -8.08 -2.89 -2.41
CA GLY A 65 -6.64 -2.71 -2.57
C GLY A 65 -6.15 -3.12 -3.96
N PHE A 66 -6.62 -4.24 -4.48
CA PHE A 66 -6.30 -4.71 -5.83
C PHE A 66 -6.80 -3.75 -6.91
N ILE A 67 -8.06 -3.34 -6.85
CA ILE A 67 -8.66 -2.39 -7.81
C ILE A 67 -7.88 -1.06 -7.78
N LYS A 68 -7.71 -0.47 -6.59
CA LYS A 68 -6.98 0.79 -6.41
C LYS A 68 -5.52 0.68 -6.87
N GLY A 69 -4.87 -0.44 -6.57
CA GLY A 69 -3.52 -0.77 -7.01
C GLY A 69 -3.40 -0.78 -8.55
N ARG A 70 -4.35 -1.44 -9.22
CA ARG A 70 -4.34 -1.60 -10.67
C ARG A 70 -4.66 -0.32 -11.44
N PHE A 71 -5.55 0.53 -10.95
CA PHE A 71 -5.95 1.75 -11.67
C PHE A 71 -5.14 2.99 -11.30
N VAL A 72 -4.92 3.23 -10.01
CA VAL A 72 -4.32 4.48 -9.53
C VAL A 72 -2.80 4.35 -9.44
N LEU A 73 -2.32 3.29 -8.79
CA LEU A 73 -0.89 3.09 -8.57
C LEU A 73 -0.16 2.77 -9.87
N SER A 74 -0.76 2.00 -10.79
CA SER A 74 -0.13 1.69 -12.09
C SER A 74 0.26 2.94 -12.88
N LYS A 75 -0.61 3.95 -12.92
CA LYS A 75 -0.34 5.25 -13.57
C LYS A 75 0.81 5.99 -12.89
N THR A 76 0.90 5.90 -11.57
CA THR A 76 1.98 6.53 -10.79
C THR A 76 3.31 5.82 -11.00
N VAL A 77 3.35 4.48 -10.90
CA VAL A 77 4.56 3.68 -11.13
C VAL A 77 5.09 3.90 -12.54
N ARG A 78 4.22 3.90 -13.56
CA ARG A 78 4.62 4.15 -14.95
C ARG A 78 5.25 5.53 -15.12
N ARG A 79 4.66 6.58 -14.52
CA ARG A 79 5.24 7.94 -14.55
C ARG A 79 6.61 8.00 -13.89
N VAL A 80 6.79 7.35 -12.75
CA VAL A 80 8.08 7.31 -12.04
C VAL A 80 9.12 6.53 -12.86
N CYS A 81 8.77 5.37 -13.41
CA CYS A 81 9.68 4.58 -14.24
C CYS A 81 10.11 5.32 -15.51
N LEU A 82 9.18 6.00 -16.20
CA LEU A 82 9.49 6.83 -17.37
C LEU A 82 10.43 7.98 -17.00
N ARG A 83 10.20 8.65 -15.85
CA ARG A 83 11.09 9.70 -15.34
C ARG A 83 12.48 9.18 -15.02
N ILE A 84 12.58 8.02 -14.36
CA ILE A 84 13.88 7.39 -14.07
C ILE A 84 14.61 7.07 -15.38
N ALA A 85 13.91 6.57 -16.40
CA ALA A 85 14.49 6.23 -17.69
C ALA A 85 14.97 7.46 -18.48
N SER A 86 14.33 8.62 -18.31
CA SER A 86 14.68 9.85 -19.04
C SER A 86 15.76 10.72 -18.37
N LEU A 87 16.23 10.38 -17.17
CA LEU A 87 17.22 11.19 -16.43
C LEU A 87 18.65 10.93 -16.89
N PRO A 88 19.48 11.95 -17.17
CA PRO A 88 20.90 11.73 -17.46
C PRO A 88 21.64 11.20 -16.23
N LEU A 89 22.62 10.32 -16.45
CA LEU A 89 23.51 9.83 -15.40
C LEU A 89 24.55 10.91 -15.05
N PRO A 90 24.97 11.07 -13.78
CA PRO A 90 24.61 10.29 -12.59
C PRO A 90 23.33 10.79 -11.88
N ILE A 91 22.42 9.87 -11.58
CA ILE A 91 21.10 10.17 -11.02
C ILE A 91 21.18 10.40 -9.49
N ARG A 92 20.65 11.52 -9.00
CA ARG A 92 20.50 11.80 -7.56
C ARG A 92 19.10 11.41 -7.06
N ALA A 93 18.98 11.02 -5.78
CA ALA A 93 17.70 10.59 -5.19
C ALA A 93 16.58 11.65 -5.28
N LYS A 94 16.94 12.95 -5.19
CA LYS A 94 16.01 14.08 -5.34
C LYS A 94 15.46 14.22 -6.76
N GLU A 95 16.13 13.67 -7.76
CA GLU A 95 15.72 13.73 -9.17
C GLU A 95 14.78 12.58 -9.53
N VAL A 96 14.99 11.41 -8.89
CA VAL A 96 14.16 10.20 -9.01
C VAL A 96 12.74 10.46 -8.54
N TYR A 97 12.58 11.02 -7.34
CA TYR A 97 11.28 11.30 -6.74
C TYR A 97 10.90 12.77 -6.95
N SER A 98 9.86 13.02 -7.73
CA SER A 98 9.38 14.38 -7.95
C SER A 98 8.84 14.99 -6.65
N THR A 99 8.95 16.32 -6.51
CA THR A 99 8.36 17.03 -5.36
C THR A 99 6.87 16.72 -5.21
N SER A 100 6.12 16.65 -6.32
CA SER A 100 4.71 16.25 -6.32
C SER A 100 4.49 14.83 -5.78
N TYR A 101 5.41 13.89 -6.06
CA TYR A 101 5.35 12.53 -5.55
C TYR A 101 5.66 12.48 -4.05
N ILE A 102 6.62 13.28 -3.57
CA ILE A 102 6.91 13.42 -2.13
C ILE A 102 5.71 14.01 -1.38
N ILE A 103 5.08 15.06 -1.94
CA ILE A 103 3.86 15.67 -1.38
C ILE A 103 2.73 14.64 -1.34
N LEU A 104 2.57 13.82 -2.38
CA LEU A 104 1.57 12.75 -2.41
C LEU A 104 1.80 11.72 -1.29
N ILE A 105 3.04 11.26 -1.09
CA ILE A 105 3.39 10.34 0.01
C ILE A 105 3.09 10.99 1.37
N LEU A 106 3.54 12.22 1.58
CA LEU A 106 3.28 12.97 2.81
C LEU A 106 1.79 13.14 3.06
N GLY A 107 1.00 13.43 2.02
CA GLY A 107 -0.46 13.50 2.11
C GLY A 107 -1.09 12.17 2.52
N MET A 108 -0.66 11.06 1.93
CA MET A 108 -1.14 9.72 2.32
C MET A 108 -0.76 9.36 3.76
N MET A 109 0.46 9.70 4.19
CA MET A 109 0.92 9.49 5.57
C MET A 109 0.17 10.37 6.56
N ALA A 110 -0.01 11.65 6.25
CA ALA A 110 -0.75 12.60 7.07
C ALA A 110 -2.22 12.18 7.21
N LEU A 111 -2.84 11.69 6.13
CA LEU A 111 -4.19 11.15 6.17
C LEU A 111 -4.24 9.90 7.06
N GLY A 112 -3.29 8.97 6.92
CA GLY A 112 -3.20 7.80 7.81
C GLY A 112 -3.01 8.19 9.28
N MET A 113 -2.24 9.24 9.55
CA MET A 113 -2.05 9.78 10.90
C MET A 113 -3.30 10.49 11.42
N ALA A 114 -4.02 11.23 10.56
CA ALA A 114 -5.30 11.86 10.89
C ALA A 114 -6.34 10.81 11.31
N LEU A 115 -6.40 9.67 10.62
CA LEU A 115 -7.27 8.55 10.97
C LEU A 115 -6.92 7.91 12.33
N LYS A 116 -5.74 8.18 12.90
CA LYS A 116 -5.39 7.79 14.27
C LYS A 116 -6.15 8.63 15.30
N PHE A 117 -6.37 9.91 15.03
CA PHE A 117 -7.11 10.82 15.90
C PHE A 117 -8.62 10.60 15.85
N LEU A 118 -9.13 10.02 14.75
CA LEU A 118 -10.49 9.52 14.72
C LEU A 118 -10.57 8.19 15.50
N SER A 119 -11.58 8.08 16.36
CA SER A 119 -11.94 6.87 17.12
C SER A 119 -12.54 5.79 16.21
N ILE A 120 -11.84 5.45 15.12
CA ILE A 120 -12.25 4.41 14.17
C ILE A 120 -12.00 3.03 14.81
N PRO A 121 -12.94 2.07 14.66
CA PRO A 121 -12.79 0.69 15.12
C PRO A 121 -11.49 0.04 14.62
N LEU A 122 -10.91 -0.83 15.45
CA LEU A 122 -9.63 -1.50 15.15
C LEU A 122 -9.70 -2.38 13.90
N ASP A 123 -10.83 -3.05 13.69
CA ASP A 123 -11.09 -3.88 12.52
C ASP A 123 -11.15 -3.06 11.22
N LEU A 124 -11.80 -1.89 11.24
CA LEU A 124 -11.83 -0.99 10.09
C LEU A 124 -10.45 -0.38 9.79
N LYS A 125 -9.68 -0.03 10.82
CA LYS A 125 -8.27 0.40 10.67
C LYS A 125 -7.43 -0.71 10.04
N GLY A 126 -7.63 -1.96 10.48
CA GLY A 126 -6.96 -3.11 9.89
C GLY A 126 -7.36 -3.36 8.44
N ALA A 127 -8.65 -3.18 8.09
CA ALA A 127 -9.14 -3.22 6.70
C ALA A 127 -8.40 -2.24 5.80
N LEU A 128 -8.25 -0.99 6.27
CA LEU A 128 -7.56 0.06 5.54
C LEU A 128 -6.09 -0.27 5.32
N ASP A 129 -5.40 -0.75 6.37
CA ASP A 129 -4.01 -1.19 6.28
C ASP A 129 -3.84 -2.35 5.28
N ILE A 130 -4.76 -3.34 5.27
CA ILE A 130 -4.76 -4.43 4.27
C ILE A 130 -4.99 -3.89 2.85
N ALA A 131 -5.94 -2.98 2.67
CA ALA A 131 -6.25 -2.41 1.36
C ALA A 131 -5.07 -1.61 0.80
N VAL A 132 -4.41 -0.79 1.63
CA VAL A 132 -3.20 -0.05 1.23
C VAL A 132 -2.03 -1.00 0.98
N GLY A 133 -1.83 -1.99 1.86
CA GLY A 133 -0.78 -3.00 1.73
C GLY A 133 -0.88 -3.78 0.41
N SER A 134 -2.07 -4.29 0.10
CA SER A 134 -2.37 -4.99 -1.16
C SER A 134 -2.16 -4.10 -2.39
N ALA A 135 -2.55 -2.82 -2.32
CA ALA A 135 -2.31 -1.87 -3.41
C ALA A 135 -0.80 -1.66 -3.66
N LEU A 136 -0.01 -1.50 -2.60
CA LEU A 136 1.44 -1.31 -2.67
C LEU A 136 2.17 -2.56 -3.21
N LEU A 137 1.77 -3.76 -2.78
CA LEU A 137 2.31 -5.01 -3.30
C LEU A 137 2.07 -5.12 -4.81
N ASN A 138 0.85 -4.85 -5.28
CA ASN A 138 0.55 -4.82 -6.71
C ASN A 138 1.37 -3.76 -7.46
N GLY A 139 1.56 -2.58 -6.85
CA GLY A 139 2.41 -1.53 -7.41
C GLY A 139 3.89 -1.94 -7.51
N SER A 140 4.42 -2.66 -6.52
CA SER A 140 5.82 -3.12 -6.49
C SER A 140 6.16 -4.03 -7.67
N ILE A 141 5.24 -4.93 -8.05
CA ILE A 141 5.39 -5.84 -9.19
C ILE A 141 5.58 -5.05 -10.50
N LEU A 142 4.91 -3.89 -10.63
CA LEU A 142 5.06 -3.04 -11.82
C LEU A 142 6.44 -2.39 -11.90
N TYR A 143 7.06 -2.03 -10.76
CA TYR A 143 8.45 -1.57 -10.74
C TYR A 143 9.41 -2.66 -11.19
N PHE A 144 9.24 -3.88 -10.67
CA PHE A 144 10.09 -5.00 -11.07
C PHE A 144 9.94 -5.31 -12.56
N ARG A 145 8.71 -5.36 -13.07
CA ARG A 145 8.45 -5.52 -14.51
C ARG A 145 9.16 -4.45 -15.34
N ALA A 146 9.02 -3.17 -14.99
CA ALA A 146 9.70 -2.08 -15.68
C ALA A 146 11.24 -2.22 -15.64
N ALA A 147 11.80 -2.64 -14.50
CA ALA A 147 13.23 -2.85 -14.34
C ALA A 147 13.78 -4.00 -15.19
N PHE A 148 12.99 -5.05 -15.40
CA PHE A 148 13.37 -6.19 -16.24
C PHE A 148 13.11 -5.95 -17.74
N SER A 149 12.21 -5.03 -18.10
CA SER A 149 11.95 -4.67 -19.49
C SER A 149 12.99 -3.73 -20.10
N LEU A 150 13.83 -3.07 -19.30
CA LEU A 150 14.92 -2.25 -19.81
C LEU A 150 16.10 -3.14 -20.26
N PRO A 151 16.55 -3.04 -21.53
CA PRO A 151 17.75 -3.73 -21.97
C PRO A 151 18.95 -3.23 -21.14
N ILE A 152 19.87 -4.15 -20.85
CA ILE A 152 21.06 -3.89 -20.05
C ILE A 152 21.97 -2.95 -20.87
N ALA A 153 21.87 -1.64 -20.64
CA ALA A 153 22.91 -0.68 -21.00
C ALA A 153 23.95 -0.62 -19.87
#